data_AF-A0A535BT30-F1
#
_entry.id   AF-A0A535BT30-F1
#
_cell.length_a   1.000
_cell.length_b   1.000
_cell.length_c   1.000
_cell.angle_alpha   90.00
_cell.angle_beta   90.00
_cell.angle_gamma   90.00
#
_symmetry.space_group_name_H-M   'P 1'
#
loop_
_entity.id
_entity.type
_entity.pdbx_description
1 polymer ?
#
loop_
_entity_poly.entity_id
_entity_poly.type
_entity_poly.pdbx_seq_one_letter_code
_entity_poly.pdbx_strand_id
1 'polypeptide(L)'
;MSWTPLAERFSSLPLILAGPMLRRTEPRAVTVWLALKTPQVVTLRIYSRNGAGTLFQQLESTRHTVRLGDHLHIVAVTARATNEHERLAWGELYYYNLFFQPDGTPESYESETPASLDTPGILTNEPASADPLRRLVYPGHPLPSFVLPPEDLNRVRYLHGSCRKPHGVGKEMLSVADAMLEEAAKNAIKRPQRLFMTGDQIYGDDVAASLLFTLIDAGKFLLEGNREEVLPLVQVPASLLAPGERSEVVRNKAMFTTTTPQSQLLSFAEYATMYLFAWSDALWPDDLPDAEDIWNTYPEARPQPALQQREEAIYAEHIDRLRAFRSTLPQVRRALANIATYMICDDHDVTDDWYLDGAWCQRVLASPLGRGVVRNALLAYALFQAWGNTPDQFAEPNGAALIDAIDTWRWGELASQKDTISRIIGLPDSFEGRGELLPAIFRDCWLPMPSSDKSSLPNARTWMLPSLFRPLPYSEWGLSRPSNTGADGASKIIMPTTVRHGT
;
A
#
# COMPACT_ATOMS: atom_id res chain seq x y z
N MET A 1 -17.71 21.10 -18.68
CA MET A 1 -16.80 20.14 -18.06
C MET A 1 -17.21 18.77 -18.54
N SER A 2 -16.27 18.03 -19.12
CA SER A 2 -16.49 16.63 -19.55
C SER A 2 -16.35 15.64 -18.39
N TRP A 3 -15.57 15.98 -17.36
CA TRP A 3 -15.36 15.13 -16.18
C TRP A 3 -16.35 15.43 -15.04
N THR A 4 -16.58 14.43 -14.16
CA THR A 4 -17.50 14.52 -13.02
C THR A 4 -16.76 14.38 -11.67
N PRO A 5 -16.83 15.37 -10.77
CA PRO A 5 -16.26 15.31 -9.42
C PRO A 5 -16.72 14.10 -8.62
N LEU A 6 -15.87 13.61 -7.71
CA LEU A 6 -16.19 12.42 -6.90
C LEU A 6 -17.47 12.60 -6.10
N ALA A 7 -17.70 13.79 -5.52
CA ALA A 7 -18.88 14.09 -4.71
C ALA A 7 -20.20 13.81 -5.45
N GLU A 8 -20.26 14.09 -6.75
CA GLU A 8 -21.47 13.92 -7.56
C GLU A 8 -21.76 12.47 -7.93
N ARG A 9 -20.72 11.62 -7.98
CA ARG A 9 -20.84 10.19 -8.35
C ARG A 9 -20.68 9.23 -7.17
N PHE A 10 -20.28 9.69 -6.00
CA PHE A 10 -19.94 8.83 -4.86
C PHE A 10 -21.09 7.95 -4.38
N SER A 11 -22.33 8.45 -4.41
CA SER A 11 -23.53 7.68 -4.05
C SER A 11 -23.69 6.42 -4.90
N SER A 12 -23.26 6.48 -6.16
CA SER A 12 -23.31 5.37 -7.13
C SER A 12 -22.14 4.37 -7.03
N LEU A 13 -21.14 4.61 -6.16
CA LEU A 13 -20.00 3.71 -5.97
C LEU A 13 -20.29 2.55 -5.00
N PRO A 14 -19.67 1.37 -5.20
CA PRO A 14 -19.84 0.22 -4.31
C PRO A 14 -19.22 0.46 -2.93
N LEU A 15 -19.65 -0.31 -1.93
CA LEU A 15 -19.11 -0.23 -0.56
C LEU A 15 -17.59 -0.36 -0.55
N ILE A 16 -17.04 -1.33 -1.29
CA ILE A 16 -15.59 -1.55 -1.39
C ILE A 16 -14.99 -0.64 -2.47
N LEU A 17 -14.27 0.39 -2.01
CA LEU A 17 -13.56 1.35 -2.86
C LEU A 17 -12.24 0.77 -3.41
N ALA A 18 -11.53 -0.05 -2.63
CA ALA A 18 -10.35 -0.78 -3.08
C ALA A 18 -10.20 -2.11 -2.35
N GLY A 19 -9.58 -3.09 -3.02
CA GLY A 19 -9.51 -4.47 -2.56
C GLY A 19 -10.75 -5.31 -2.96
N PRO A 20 -10.97 -6.48 -2.35
CA PRO A 20 -10.14 -7.10 -1.33
C PRO A 20 -8.76 -7.48 -1.88
N MET A 21 -7.72 -7.29 -1.07
CA MET A 21 -6.35 -7.67 -1.39
C MET A 21 -5.89 -8.75 -0.42
N LEU A 22 -5.53 -9.92 -0.93
CA LEU A 22 -4.97 -10.98 -0.13
C LEU A 22 -3.51 -10.67 0.20
N ARG A 23 -3.20 -10.57 1.49
CA ARG A 23 -1.89 -10.16 1.99
C ARG A 23 -1.14 -11.37 2.55
N ARG A 24 -0.64 -11.28 3.78
CA ARG A 24 0.11 -12.36 4.42
C ARG A 24 -0.75 -13.63 4.55
N THR A 25 -0.22 -14.73 4.04
CA THR A 25 -0.84 -16.06 4.14
C THR A 25 0.18 -17.08 4.65
N GLU A 26 -0.20 -17.74 5.74
CA GLU A 26 0.59 -18.72 6.47
C GLU A 26 -0.35 -19.80 7.03
N PRO A 27 0.20 -20.97 7.42
CA PRO A 27 -0.59 -22.04 8.06
C PRO A 27 -1.49 -21.58 9.22
N ARG A 28 -1.07 -20.55 9.96
CA ARG A 28 -1.78 -20.08 11.16
C ARG A 28 -2.54 -18.76 10.95
N ALA A 29 -2.37 -18.09 9.83
CA ALA A 29 -2.92 -16.75 9.65
C ALA A 29 -3.14 -16.39 8.18
N VAL A 30 -4.26 -15.75 7.91
CA VAL A 30 -4.59 -15.18 6.59
C VAL A 30 -5.09 -13.76 6.77
N THR A 31 -4.45 -12.82 6.09
CA THR A 31 -4.79 -11.39 6.15
C THR A 31 -5.38 -10.91 4.84
N VAL A 32 -6.48 -10.17 4.91
CA VAL A 32 -7.08 -9.47 3.77
C VAL A 32 -7.21 -7.99 4.11
N TRP A 33 -6.76 -7.14 3.18
CA TRP A 33 -6.85 -5.68 3.27
C TRP A 33 -7.92 -5.14 2.33
N LEU A 34 -8.64 -4.09 2.73
CA LEU A 34 -9.64 -3.40 1.91
C LEU A 34 -9.91 -1.96 2.39
N ALA A 35 -10.44 -1.14 1.48
CA ALA A 35 -10.95 0.20 1.73
C ALA A 35 -12.45 0.30 1.41
N LEU A 36 -13.19 1.02 2.25
CA LEU A 36 -14.65 1.02 2.35
C LEU A 36 -15.20 2.45 2.42
N LYS A 37 -16.43 2.66 1.91
CA LYS A 37 -17.13 3.96 1.93
C LYS A 37 -17.58 4.44 3.31
N THR A 38 -17.89 3.49 4.19
CA THR A 38 -18.55 3.75 5.49
C THR A 38 -17.95 2.84 6.56
N PRO A 39 -18.10 3.17 7.85
CA PRO A 39 -17.56 2.33 8.91
C PRO A 39 -18.25 0.97 8.94
N GLN A 40 -17.45 -0.09 9.03
CA GLN A 40 -17.92 -1.47 9.05
C GLN A 40 -17.21 -2.27 10.13
N VAL A 41 -17.92 -3.26 10.64
CA VAL A 41 -17.37 -4.45 11.26
C VAL A 41 -17.20 -5.49 10.15
N VAL A 42 -15.95 -5.88 9.87
CA VAL A 42 -15.62 -6.80 8.78
C VAL A 42 -15.20 -8.16 9.34
N THR A 43 -15.91 -9.20 8.92
CA THR A 43 -15.60 -10.60 9.28
C THR A 43 -14.99 -11.32 8.09
N LEU A 44 -13.79 -11.86 8.26
CA LEU A 44 -13.11 -12.72 7.29
C LEU A 44 -13.29 -14.18 7.68
N ARG A 45 -13.75 -15.00 6.72
CA ARG A 45 -13.82 -16.45 6.85
C ARG A 45 -12.95 -17.12 5.80
N ILE A 46 -12.14 -18.09 6.23
CA ILE A 46 -11.32 -18.93 5.36
C ILE A 46 -11.96 -20.31 5.27
N TYR A 47 -12.00 -20.88 4.07
CA TYR A 47 -12.63 -22.16 3.79
C TYR A 47 -11.66 -23.13 3.12
N SER A 48 -11.78 -24.39 3.52
CA SER A 48 -11.24 -25.54 2.78
C SER A 48 -12.32 -26.15 1.91
N ARG A 49 -11.90 -26.89 0.87
CA ARG A 49 -12.80 -27.68 0.04
C ARG A 49 -12.60 -29.17 0.35
N ASN A 50 -13.67 -29.89 0.68
CA ASN A 50 -13.59 -31.34 0.88
C ASN A 50 -13.56 -32.10 -0.46
N GLY A 51 -13.35 -33.42 -0.43
CA GLY A 51 -13.32 -34.26 -1.64
C GLY A 51 -14.63 -34.29 -2.43
N ALA A 52 -15.76 -33.91 -1.83
CA ALA A 52 -17.05 -33.77 -2.50
C ALA A 52 -17.27 -32.38 -3.13
N GLY A 53 -16.31 -31.45 -2.97
CA GLY A 53 -16.38 -30.09 -3.50
C GLY A 53 -17.08 -29.07 -2.60
N THR A 54 -17.56 -29.48 -1.43
CA THR A 54 -18.22 -28.58 -0.46
C THR A 54 -17.20 -27.76 0.31
N LEU A 55 -17.48 -26.47 0.48
CA LEU A 55 -16.66 -25.58 1.31
C LEU A 55 -17.04 -25.74 2.79
N PHE A 56 -16.04 -25.78 3.66
CA PHE A 56 -16.21 -25.74 5.11
C PHE A 56 -15.25 -24.75 5.73
N GLN A 57 -15.73 -24.01 6.73
CA GLN A 57 -14.98 -22.95 7.40
C GLN A 57 -13.84 -23.53 8.23
N GLN A 58 -12.68 -22.89 8.16
CA GLN A 58 -11.45 -23.23 8.90
C GLN A 58 -11.10 -22.15 9.91
N LEU A 59 -10.98 -20.91 9.42
CA LEU A 59 -10.58 -19.76 10.23
C LEU A 59 -11.63 -18.66 10.12
N GLU A 60 -11.79 -17.91 11.19
CA GLU A 60 -12.63 -16.72 11.22
C GLU A 60 -11.99 -15.64 12.10
N SER A 61 -12.16 -14.38 11.72
CA SER A 61 -11.92 -13.26 12.62
C SER A 61 -12.69 -12.05 12.15
N THR A 62 -12.99 -11.17 13.10
CA THR A 62 -13.67 -9.90 12.87
C THR A 62 -12.76 -8.73 13.26
N ARG A 63 -12.89 -7.59 12.56
CA ARG A 63 -12.20 -6.34 12.92
C ARG A 63 -13.03 -5.13 12.48
N HIS A 64 -13.06 -4.10 13.33
CA HIS A 64 -13.61 -2.79 12.97
C HIS A 64 -12.70 -2.09 11.95
N THR A 65 -13.31 -1.35 11.05
CA THR A 65 -12.57 -0.44 10.17
C THR A 65 -12.00 0.75 10.92
N VAL A 66 -10.91 1.30 10.39
CA VAL A 66 -10.27 2.52 10.85
C VAL A 66 -10.66 3.67 9.94
N ARG A 67 -11.18 4.75 10.52
CA ARG A 67 -11.59 5.96 9.79
C ARG A 67 -10.34 6.73 9.34
N LEU A 68 -10.21 6.96 8.03
CA LEU A 68 -9.29 7.96 7.49
C LEU A 68 -10.00 9.29 7.22
N GLY A 69 -11.30 9.24 6.93
CA GLY A 69 -12.22 10.37 6.77
C GLY A 69 -13.67 9.92 6.76
N ASP A 70 -14.62 10.84 6.64
CA ASP A 70 -16.06 10.54 6.70
C ASP A 70 -16.54 9.60 5.58
N HIS A 71 -15.78 9.54 4.48
CA HIS A 71 -16.10 8.74 3.30
C HIS A 71 -15.03 7.69 2.96
N LEU A 72 -14.06 7.47 3.87
CA LEU A 72 -12.99 6.51 3.68
C LEU A 72 -12.60 5.81 4.98
N HIS A 73 -12.81 4.50 4.98
CA HIS A 73 -12.48 3.59 6.07
C HIS A 73 -11.61 2.45 5.54
N ILE A 74 -10.60 2.02 6.28
CA ILE A 74 -9.71 0.92 5.85
C ILE A 74 -9.62 -0.18 6.91
N VAL A 75 -9.30 -1.40 6.51
CA VAL A 75 -9.05 -2.49 7.45
C VAL A 75 -8.10 -3.53 6.87
N ALA A 76 -7.21 -4.05 7.71
CA ALA A 76 -6.58 -5.35 7.50
C ALA A 76 -7.09 -6.34 8.56
N VAL A 77 -7.93 -7.27 8.14
CA VAL A 77 -8.49 -8.31 9.02
C VAL A 77 -7.67 -9.59 8.87
N THR A 78 -7.34 -10.24 9.99
CA THR A 78 -6.48 -11.43 10.00
C THR A 78 -7.18 -12.57 10.70
N ALA A 79 -7.61 -13.58 9.95
CA ALA A 79 -8.16 -14.82 10.49
C ALA A 79 -7.01 -15.70 10.99
N ARG A 80 -7.10 -16.20 12.23
CA ARG A 80 -6.01 -16.94 12.89
C ARG A 80 -6.47 -18.29 13.40
N ALA A 81 -5.60 -19.28 13.29
CA ALA A 81 -5.76 -20.56 13.96
C ALA A 81 -5.56 -20.36 15.48
N THR A 82 -6.53 -20.80 16.26
CA THR A 82 -6.47 -20.80 17.73
C THR A 82 -5.77 -22.04 18.28
N ASN A 83 -5.76 -23.14 17.51
CA ASN A 83 -5.14 -24.40 17.88
C ASN A 83 -4.36 -25.02 16.69
N GLU A 84 -3.88 -26.25 16.83
CA GLU A 84 -3.11 -26.95 15.79
C GLU A 84 -4.01 -27.63 14.74
N HIS A 85 -5.25 -27.96 15.08
CA HIS A 85 -6.19 -28.63 14.18
C HIS A 85 -6.79 -27.69 13.12
N GLU A 86 -6.84 -26.39 13.42
CA GLU A 86 -7.28 -25.33 12.51
C GLU A 86 -6.22 -24.88 11.51
N ARG A 87 -4.98 -25.40 11.62
CA ARG A 87 -3.88 -24.99 10.73
C ARG A 87 -4.19 -25.34 9.27
N LEU A 88 -3.95 -24.37 8.40
CA LEU A 88 -3.93 -24.59 6.96
C LEU A 88 -2.67 -25.38 6.58
N ALA A 89 -2.82 -26.32 5.65
CA ALA A 89 -1.76 -27.15 5.11
C ALA A 89 -1.03 -26.46 3.95
N TRP A 90 0.27 -26.71 3.85
CA TRP A 90 1.10 -26.27 2.73
C TRP A 90 0.67 -26.96 1.43
N GLY A 91 0.75 -26.23 0.31
CA GLY A 91 0.41 -26.75 -1.03
C GLY A 91 -1.08 -26.84 -1.34
N GLU A 92 -1.96 -26.58 -0.37
CA GLU A 92 -3.41 -26.71 -0.52
C GLU A 92 -4.09 -25.41 -0.99
N LEU A 93 -5.24 -25.59 -1.65
CA LEU A 93 -6.09 -24.51 -2.16
C LEU A 93 -7.17 -24.14 -1.13
N TYR A 94 -7.21 -22.86 -0.79
CA TYR A 94 -8.16 -22.26 0.14
C TYR A 94 -9.01 -21.21 -0.55
N TYR A 95 -10.15 -20.92 0.06
CA TYR A 95 -11.09 -19.89 -0.36
C TYR A 95 -11.33 -18.92 0.79
N TYR A 96 -11.78 -17.71 0.50
CA TYR A 96 -12.24 -16.81 1.54
C TYR A 96 -13.48 -16.02 1.11
N ASN A 97 -14.25 -15.57 2.10
CA ASN A 97 -15.30 -14.58 1.92
C ASN A 97 -15.19 -13.52 3.01
N LEU A 98 -15.71 -12.33 2.72
CA LEU A 98 -15.81 -11.21 3.65
C LEU A 98 -17.28 -10.90 3.89
N PHE A 99 -17.60 -10.60 5.15
CA PHE A 99 -18.93 -10.21 5.60
C PHE A 99 -18.87 -8.84 6.24
N PHE A 100 -19.92 -8.05 6.04
CA PHE A 100 -19.98 -6.64 6.36
C PHE A 100 -21.20 -6.34 7.21
N GLN A 101 -20.97 -5.64 8.31
CA GLN A 101 -22.00 -5.13 9.19
C GLN A 101 -21.70 -3.65 9.47
N PRO A 102 -22.65 -2.72 9.28
CA PRO A 102 -22.43 -1.32 9.61
C PRO A 102 -22.01 -1.16 11.07
N ASP A 103 -20.96 -0.37 11.32
CA ASP A 103 -20.50 -0.14 12.69
C ASP A 103 -21.59 0.58 13.52
N GLY A 104 -21.71 0.21 14.80
CA GLY A 104 -22.78 0.68 15.69
C GLY A 104 -24.11 -0.09 15.57
N THR A 105 -24.21 -1.11 14.73
CA THR A 105 -25.34 -2.06 14.75
C THR A 105 -25.33 -2.82 16.08
N PRO A 106 -26.46 -2.88 16.85
CA PRO A 106 -26.49 -3.56 18.14
C PRO A 106 -26.06 -5.03 18.04
N GLU A 107 -25.30 -5.54 19.02
CA GLU A 107 -24.87 -6.95 19.06
C GLU A 107 -26.04 -7.94 19.02
N SER A 108 -27.23 -7.52 19.47
CA SER A 108 -28.45 -8.32 19.43
C SER A 108 -29.09 -8.42 18.03
N TYR A 109 -28.61 -7.63 17.06
CA TYR A 109 -29.11 -7.64 15.70
C TYR A 109 -28.28 -8.63 14.86
N GLU A 110 -28.73 -9.87 14.82
CA GLU A 110 -28.25 -10.84 13.84
C GLU A 110 -29.10 -10.73 12.57
N SER A 111 -28.51 -10.23 11.49
CA SER A 111 -29.13 -10.39 10.17
C SER A 111 -29.18 -11.88 9.84
N GLU A 112 -30.35 -12.39 9.44
CA GLU A 112 -30.51 -13.77 8.96
C GLU A 112 -29.56 -14.09 7.80
N THR A 113 -29.18 -13.07 7.01
CA THR A 113 -28.16 -13.17 5.96
C THR A 113 -27.19 -11.98 6.05
N PRO A 114 -25.97 -12.15 6.59
CA PRO A 114 -24.99 -11.06 6.63
C PRO A 114 -24.55 -10.70 5.21
N ALA A 115 -24.45 -9.39 4.92
CA ALA A 115 -23.99 -8.91 3.63
C ALA A 115 -22.56 -9.42 3.36
N SER A 116 -22.33 -9.97 2.18
CA SER A 116 -21.06 -10.59 1.79
C SER A 116 -20.57 -10.05 0.45
N LEU A 117 -19.43 -10.53 -0.05
CA LEU A 117 -18.88 -10.09 -1.35
C LEU A 117 -19.86 -10.25 -2.52
N ASP A 118 -20.78 -11.21 -2.45
CA ASP A 118 -21.82 -11.46 -3.46
C ASP A 118 -23.03 -10.53 -3.38
N THR A 119 -23.16 -9.76 -2.29
CA THR A 119 -24.32 -8.91 -2.05
C THR A 119 -24.27 -7.69 -2.99
N PRO A 120 -25.36 -7.39 -3.73
CA PRO A 120 -25.43 -6.19 -4.57
C PRO A 120 -25.09 -4.93 -3.77
N GLY A 121 -24.25 -4.06 -4.32
CA GLY A 121 -23.79 -2.88 -3.63
C GLY A 121 -22.41 -3.00 -2.97
N ILE A 122 -21.92 -4.22 -2.74
CA ILE A 122 -20.65 -4.44 -2.02
C ILE A 122 -19.43 -4.33 -2.95
N LEU A 123 -19.41 -5.11 -4.03
CA LEU A 123 -18.33 -5.09 -5.03
C LEU A 123 -18.66 -4.24 -6.26
N THR A 124 -19.95 -4.17 -6.61
CA THR A 124 -20.45 -3.42 -7.75
C THR A 124 -21.87 -2.95 -7.47
N ASN A 125 -22.18 -1.76 -7.99
CA ASN A 125 -23.52 -1.20 -7.99
C ASN A 125 -24.24 -1.41 -9.33
N GLU A 126 -23.61 -2.10 -10.29
CA GLU A 126 -24.21 -2.35 -11.59
C GLU A 126 -25.42 -3.28 -11.47
N PRO A 127 -26.65 -2.80 -11.75
CA PRO A 127 -27.86 -3.61 -11.63
C PRO A 127 -27.88 -4.79 -12.61
N ALA A 128 -27.11 -4.71 -13.70
CA ALA A 128 -26.99 -5.74 -14.73
C ALA A 128 -25.98 -6.84 -14.40
N SER A 129 -25.20 -6.71 -13.32
CA SER A 129 -24.22 -7.71 -12.91
C SER A 129 -24.93 -8.93 -12.35
N ALA A 130 -25.19 -9.93 -13.21
CA ALA A 130 -25.85 -11.18 -12.83
C ALA A 130 -25.13 -11.99 -11.73
N ASP A 131 -23.85 -11.70 -11.48
CA ASP A 131 -23.03 -12.34 -10.45
C ASP A 131 -21.85 -11.42 -10.08
N PRO A 132 -21.98 -10.61 -9.01
CA PRO A 132 -20.95 -9.69 -8.55
C PRO A 132 -19.57 -10.35 -8.32
N LEU A 133 -19.56 -11.63 -7.92
CA LEU A 133 -18.32 -12.36 -7.65
C LEU A 133 -17.52 -12.66 -8.92
N ARG A 134 -18.12 -12.67 -10.11
CA ARG A 134 -17.38 -12.89 -11.38
C ARG A 134 -16.26 -11.89 -11.61
N ARG A 135 -16.34 -10.71 -10.98
CA ARG A 135 -15.26 -9.71 -11.00
C ARG A 135 -14.02 -10.16 -10.24
N LEU A 136 -14.16 -11.07 -9.27
CA LEU A 136 -13.07 -11.52 -8.40
C LEU A 136 -12.73 -13.01 -8.54
N VAL A 137 -13.57 -13.85 -9.14
CA VAL A 137 -13.31 -15.30 -9.21
C VAL A 137 -12.84 -15.75 -10.59
N TYR A 138 -12.03 -16.81 -10.60
CA TYR A 138 -11.64 -17.52 -11.82
C TYR A 138 -12.61 -18.67 -12.12
N PRO A 139 -12.73 -19.13 -13.39
CA PRO A 139 -13.61 -20.23 -13.76
C PRO A 139 -13.44 -21.47 -12.87
N GLY A 140 -14.55 -22.01 -12.35
CA GLY A 140 -14.56 -23.19 -11.46
C GLY A 140 -14.35 -22.91 -9.97
N HIS A 141 -14.10 -21.64 -9.59
CA HIS A 141 -13.97 -21.21 -8.21
C HIS A 141 -15.22 -20.44 -7.75
N PRO A 142 -15.87 -20.83 -6.63
CA PRO A 142 -17.08 -20.18 -6.12
C PRO A 142 -16.79 -18.91 -5.32
N LEU A 143 -15.54 -18.70 -4.92
CA LEU A 143 -15.07 -17.59 -4.10
C LEU A 143 -13.62 -17.24 -4.50
N PRO A 144 -13.13 -16.03 -4.15
CA PRO A 144 -11.71 -15.72 -4.21
C PRO A 144 -10.89 -16.81 -3.50
N SER A 145 -9.74 -17.14 -4.07
CA SER A 145 -8.99 -18.34 -3.69
C SER A 145 -7.49 -18.11 -3.69
N PHE A 146 -6.77 -18.89 -2.90
CA PHE A 146 -5.30 -18.82 -2.81
C PHE A 146 -4.70 -20.17 -2.46
N VAL A 147 -3.41 -20.33 -2.74
CA VAL A 147 -2.67 -21.56 -2.46
C VAL A 147 -1.52 -21.20 -1.51
N LEU A 148 -1.38 -21.94 -0.41
CA LEU A 148 -0.15 -21.86 0.38
C LEU A 148 0.99 -22.54 -0.38
N PRO A 149 2.23 -22.00 -0.35
CA PRO A 149 3.37 -22.63 -1.00
C PRO A 149 3.49 -24.12 -0.66
N PRO A 150 3.86 -24.99 -1.63
CA PRO A 150 4.16 -26.39 -1.33
C PRO A 150 5.42 -26.51 -0.48
N GLU A 151 5.54 -27.58 0.31
CA GLU A 151 6.75 -27.86 1.10
C GLU A 151 7.97 -28.16 0.20
N ASP A 152 7.74 -28.76 -0.96
CA ASP A 152 8.77 -28.98 -1.97
C ASP A 152 9.10 -27.66 -2.69
N LEU A 153 10.29 -27.12 -2.41
CA LEU A 153 10.80 -25.89 -3.01
C LEU A 153 10.86 -25.94 -4.54
N ASN A 154 10.98 -27.13 -5.16
CA ASN A 154 10.97 -27.28 -6.62
C ASN A 154 9.60 -27.00 -7.25
N ARG A 155 8.55 -26.91 -6.42
CA ARG A 155 7.17 -26.65 -6.84
C ARG A 155 6.70 -25.23 -6.48
N VAL A 156 7.54 -24.45 -5.80
CA VAL A 156 7.23 -23.06 -5.45
C VAL A 156 7.31 -22.19 -6.72
N ARG A 157 6.29 -21.36 -6.91
CA ARG A 157 6.16 -20.39 -8.00
C ARG A 157 5.78 -19.05 -7.40
N TYR A 158 6.66 -18.07 -7.54
CA TYR A 158 6.40 -16.69 -7.16
C TYR A 158 6.46 -15.77 -8.37
N LEU A 159 5.69 -14.69 -8.29
CA LEU A 159 5.79 -13.54 -9.17
C LEU A 159 6.56 -12.44 -8.45
N HIS A 160 7.29 -11.65 -9.21
CA HIS A 160 8.04 -10.51 -8.71
C HIS A 160 7.86 -9.32 -9.66
N GLY A 161 7.63 -8.13 -9.11
CA GLY A 161 7.51 -6.90 -9.89
C GLY A 161 7.75 -5.64 -9.05
N SER A 162 7.90 -4.51 -9.71
CA SER A 162 8.07 -3.17 -9.12
C SER A 162 7.73 -2.12 -10.18
N CYS A 163 7.90 -0.83 -9.85
CA CYS A 163 7.88 0.30 -10.80
C CYS A 163 6.56 0.46 -11.57
N ARG A 164 5.46 0.61 -10.83
CA ARG A 164 4.10 0.65 -11.40
C ARG A 164 3.59 2.07 -11.64
N LYS A 165 4.23 2.79 -12.57
CA LYS A 165 3.92 4.19 -12.89
C LYS A 165 2.63 4.30 -13.73
N PRO A 166 1.55 4.96 -13.25
CA PRO A 166 0.26 4.95 -13.97
C PRO A 166 0.26 5.59 -15.36
N HIS A 167 1.17 6.52 -15.62
CA HIS A 167 1.37 7.14 -16.94
C HIS A 167 2.73 6.78 -17.56
N GLY A 168 3.31 5.66 -17.12
CA GLY A 168 4.54 5.10 -17.69
C GLY A 168 4.35 4.63 -19.13
N VAL A 169 5.46 4.42 -19.83
CA VAL A 169 5.45 3.88 -21.19
C VAL A 169 5.20 2.37 -21.14
N GLY A 170 4.31 1.87 -21.99
CA GLY A 170 4.06 0.45 -22.14
C GLY A 170 2.71 0.03 -21.55
N LYS A 171 2.54 -1.29 -21.39
CA LYS A 171 1.32 -1.87 -20.80
C LYS A 171 1.54 -2.13 -19.32
N GLU A 172 0.48 -1.97 -18.54
CA GLU A 172 0.49 -2.33 -17.13
C GLU A 172 0.68 -3.85 -16.95
N MET A 173 1.82 -4.25 -16.38
CA MET A 173 2.28 -5.64 -16.36
C MET A 173 1.75 -6.49 -15.20
N LEU A 174 1.31 -5.88 -14.09
CA LEU A 174 0.66 -6.61 -13.00
C LEU A 174 -0.63 -7.30 -13.46
N SER A 175 -1.29 -6.75 -14.48
CA SER A 175 -2.46 -7.38 -15.12
C SER A 175 -2.15 -8.76 -15.73
N VAL A 176 -0.88 -9.07 -16.02
CA VAL A 176 -0.48 -10.42 -16.49
C VAL A 176 -0.67 -11.48 -15.40
N ALA A 177 -0.54 -11.11 -14.12
CA ALA A 177 -0.80 -12.04 -13.00
C ALA A 177 -2.22 -12.61 -13.07
N ASP A 178 -3.18 -11.81 -13.54
CA ASP A 178 -4.56 -12.22 -13.75
C ASP A 178 -4.68 -13.35 -14.79
N ALA A 179 -4.05 -13.17 -15.95
CA ALA A 179 -4.03 -14.17 -17.01
C ALA A 179 -3.32 -15.47 -16.55
N MET A 180 -2.23 -15.35 -15.78
CA MET A 180 -1.51 -16.50 -15.23
C MET A 180 -2.37 -17.27 -14.22
N LEU A 181 -3.12 -16.58 -13.36
CA LEU A 181 -4.04 -17.20 -12.40
C LEU A 181 -5.24 -17.85 -13.10
N GLU A 182 -5.76 -17.24 -14.17
CA GLU A 182 -6.83 -17.80 -14.98
C GLU A 182 -6.39 -19.07 -15.73
N GLU A 183 -5.20 -19.09 -16.33
CA GLU A 183 -4.64 -20.31 -16.92
C GLU A 183 -4.46 -21.39 -15.85
N ALA A 184 -3.95 -21.00 -14.68
CA ALA A 184 -3.70 -21.92 -13.58
C ALA A 184 -4.97 -22.46 -12.90
N ALA A 185 -6.13 -21.82 -13.06
CA ALA A 185 -7.41 -22.40 -12.63
C ALA A 185 -7.71 -23.74 -13.31
N LYS A 186 -7.11 -23.98 -14.50
CA LYS A 186 -7.18 -25.26 -15.24
C LYS A 186 -6.08 -26.24 -14.84
N ASN A 187 -5.00 -25.75 -14.22
CA ASN A 187 -3.84 -26.54 -13.81
C ASN A 187 -3.21 -25.97 -12.54
N ALA A 188 -3.60 -26.52 -11.38
CA ALA A 188 -3.16 -26.05 -10.07
C ALA A 188 -1.63 -26.07 -9.89
N ILE A 189 -0.91 -26.95 -10.58
CA ILE A 189 0.57 -27.04 -10.50
C ILE A 189 1.24 -25.78 -11.05
N LYS A 190 0.59 -25.09 -12.01
CA LYS A 190 1.10 -23.85 -12.59
C LYS A 190 0.77 -22.61 -11.77
N ARG A 191 -0.11 -22.71 -10.77
CA ARG A 191 -0.63 -21.54 -10.05
C ARG A 191 0.46 -20.85 -9.26
N PRO A 192 0.78 -19.56 -9.51
CA PRO A 192 1.68 -18.83 -8.64
C PRO A 192 1.08 -18.68 -7.25
N GLN A 193 1.90 -18.85 -6.20
CA GLN A 193 1.43 -18.83 -4.82
C GLN A 193 1.64 -17.49 -4.12
N ARG A 194 2.66 -16.73 -4.53
CA ARG A 194 3.01 -15.44 -3.94
C ARG A 194 3.40 -14.42 -4.99
N LEU A 195 3.03 -13.16 -4.75
CA LEU A 195 3.47 -12.00 -5.49
C LEU A 195 4.32 -11.13 -4.56
N PHE A 196 5.55 -10.86 -4.94
CA PHE A 196 6.42 -9.89 -4.27
C PHE A 196 6.49 -8.62 -5.10
N MET A 197 6.03 -7.51 -4.54
CA MET A 197 6.15 -6.20 -5.15
C MET A 197 7.23 -5.40 -4.41
N THR A 198 8.41 -5.26 -5.02
CA THR A 198 9.61 -4.80 -4.30
C THR A 198 9.83 -3.30 -4.32
N GLY A 199 8.84 -2.51 -4.72
CA GLY A 199 8.93 -1.06 -4.67
C GLY A 199 8.04 -0.37 -5.69
N ASP A 200 7.87 0.94 -5.54
CA ASP A 200 7.18 1.82 -6.47
C ASP A 200 5.76 1.34 -6.81
N GLN A 201 4.99 1.06 -5.76
CA GLN A 201 3.58 0.69 -5.92
C GLN A 201 2.73 1.89 -6.37
N ILE A 202 3.21 3.08 -6.03
CA ILE A 202 2.75 4.39 -6.43
C ILE A 202 3.98 5.24 -6.79
N TYR A 203 3.72 6.40 -7.39
CA TYR A 203 4.72 7.46 -7.58
C TYR A 203 4.23 8.70 -6.83
N GLY A 204 5.04 9.19 -5.90
CA GLY A 204 4.79 10.35 -5.05
C GLY A 204 5.33 11.64 -5.65
N ASP A 205 6.26 11.56 -6.59
CA ASP A 205 6.97 12.68 -7.21
C ASP A 205 6.48 12.98 -8.63
N ASP A 206 6.57 11.98 -9.50
CA ASP A 206 6.27 12.06 -10.92
C ASP A 206 4.83 11.59 -11.17
N VAL A 207 3.87 12.49 -10.92
CA VAL A 207 2.44 12.25 -11.11
C VAL A 207 1.91 13.04 -12.30
N ALA A 208 1.18 12.38 -13.21
CA ALA A 208 0.55 13.07 -14.32
C ALA A 208 -0.46 14.10 -13.77
N ALA A 209 -0.44 15.32 -14.32
CA ALA A 209 -1.23 16.42 -13.77
C ALA A 209 -2.74 16.13 -13.73
N SER A 210 -3.30 15.44 -14.73
CA SER A 210 -4.70 14.97 -14.74
C SER A 210 -5.00 13.97 -13.62
N LEU A 211 -4.06 13.05 -13.33
CA LEU A 211 -4.19 12.14 -12.20
C LEU A 211 -4.12 12.93 -10.89
N LEU A 212 -3.11 13.78 -10.69
CA LEU A 212 -2.99 14.59 -9.47
C LEU A 212 -4.25 15.45 -9.22
N PHE A 213 -4.79 16.08 -10.25
CA PHE A 213 -6.04 16.84 -10.15
C PHE A 213 -7.20 15.97 -9.63
N THR A 214 -7.33 14.76 -10.17
CA THR A 214 -8.34 13.78 -9.74
C THR A 214 -8.08 13.30 -8.30
N LEU A 215 -6.83 13.13 -7.90
CA LEU A 215 -6.45 12.74 -6.55
C LEU A 215 -6.76 13.82 -5.52
N ILE A 216 -6.60 15.10 -5.87
CA ILE A 216 -6.96 16.25 -5.03
C ILE A 216 -8.48 16.28 -4.82
N ASP A 217 -9.27 16.18 -5.89
CA ASP A 217 -10.74 16.10 -5.82
C ASP A 217 -11.18 14.94 -4.91
N ALA A 218 -10.67 13.74 -5.18
CA ALA A 218 -10.98 12.56 -4.39
C ALA A 218 -10.53 12.70 -2.93
N GLY A 219 -9.35 13.26 -2.69
CA GLY A 219 -8.77 13.42 -1.36
C GLY A 219 -9.59 14.37 -0.48
N LYS A 220 -10.01 15.51 -1.04
CA LYS A 220 -10.87 16.48 -0.35
C LYS A 220 -12.19 15.87 0.09
N PHE A 221 -12.82 15.09 -0.80
CA PHE A 221 -14.11 14.47 -0.51
C PHE A 221 -13.98 13.25 0.42
N LEU A 222 -13.06 12.32 0.12
CA LEU A 222 -12.91 11.09 0.90
C LEU A 222 -12.45 11.34 2.34
N LEU A 223 -11.56 12.34 2.52
CA LEU A 223 -11.03 12.71 3.83
C LEU A 223 -11.83 13.83 4.51
N GLU A 224 -13.07 14.12 4.07
CA GLU A 224 -13.96 15.06 4.75
C GLU A 224 -14.18 14.70 6.25
N GLY A 225 -14.60 15.68 7.05
CA GLY A 225 -14.68 15.58 8.51
C GLY A 225 -13.33 15.76 9.21
N ASN A 226 -12.25 15.83 8.46
CA ASN A 226 -10.93 16.22 8.91
C ASN A 226 -10.64 17.68 8.58
N ARG A 227 -9.76 18.32 9.36
CA ARG A 227 -9.18 19.60 8.96
C ARG A 227 -8.20 19.37 7.82
N GLU A 228 -8.29 20.18 6.76
CA GLU A 228 -7.35 20.08 5.66
C GLU A 228 -5.91 20.40 6.12
N GLU A 229 -4.94 19.59 5.66
CA GLU A 229 -3.53 19.75 6.04
C GLU A 229 -2.95 21.03 5.42
N VAL A 230 -2.56 21.98 6.26
CA VAL A 230 -1.87 23.20 5.85
C VAL A 230 -0.38 22.93 5.75
N LEU A 231 0.21 23.23 4.60
CA LEU A 231 1.63 23.00 4.32
C LEU A 231 2.51 24.02 5.07
N PRO A 232 3.45 23.58 5.92
CA PRO A 232 4.43 24.48 6.55
C PRO A 232 5.21 25.27 5.48
N LEU A 233 5.59 26.51 5.81
CA LEU A 233 6.33 27.43 4.93
C LEU A 233 5.57 27.94 3.68
N VAL A 234 4.44 27.32 3.32
CA VAL A 234 3.54 27.78 2.25
C VAL A 234 2.26 28.40 2.83
N GLN A 235 1.80 27.92 3.98
CA GLN A 235 0.64 28.41 4.73
C GLN A 235 -0.72 28.25 4.02
N VAL A 236 -0.79 27.32 3.08
CA VAL A 236 -2.02 26.90 2.40
C VAL A 236 -2.08 25.37 2.30
N PRO A 237 -3.27 24.78 2.10
CA PRO A 237 -3.38 23.37 1.77
C PRO A 237 -2.74 23.00 0.44
N ALA A 238 -2.34 21.73 0.29
CA ALA A 238 -1.80 21.20 -0.97
C ALA A 238 -2.80 21.31 -2.12
N SER A 239 -4.10 21.26 -1.85
CA SER A 239 -5.16 21.38 -2.88
C SER A 239 -5.21 22.75 -3.56
N LEU A 240 -4.59 23.78 -2.98
CA LEU A 240 -4.46 25.09 -3.61
C LEU A 240 -3.22 25.22 -4.48
N LEU A 241 -2.37 24.19 -4.55
CA LEU A 241 -1.20 24.15 -5.42
C LEU A 241 -1.53 23.36 -6.69
N ALA A 242 -1.57 24.06 -7.81
CA ALA A 242 -1.94 23.50 -9.10
C ALA A 242 -1.03 22.33 -9.51
N PRO A 243 -1.59 21.24 -10.08
CA PRO A 243 -0.80 20.22 -10.75
C PRO A 243 0.10 20.85 -11.84
N GLY A 244 1.39 20.50 -11.87
CA GLY A 244 2.38 21.10 -12.77
C GLY A 244 3.21 22.25 -12.15
N GLU A 245 2.66 22.95 -11.16
CA GLU A 245 3.25 24.19 -10.62
C GLU A 245 3.89 24.01 -9.22
N ARG A 246 4.13 22.77 -8.77
CA ARG A 246 4.67 22.49 -7.42
C ARG A 246 6.18 22.63 -7.28
N SER A 247 6.88 22.93 -8.38
CA SER A 247 8.35 22.91 -8.45
C SER A 247 9.04 23.77 -7.39
N GLU A 248 8.59 25.01 -7.18
CA GLU A 248 9.20 25.92 -6.21
C GLU A 248 9.01 25.43 -4.78
N VAL A 249 7.79 24.97 -4.45
CA VAL A 249 7.47 24.43 -3.12
C VAL A 249 8.31 23.20 -2.83
N VAL A 250 8.40 22.27 -3.77
CA VAL A 250 9.15 21.01 -3.61
C VAL A 250 10.65 21.28 -3.45
N ARG A 251 11.26 22.08 -4.32
CA ARG A 251 12.71 22.31 -4.29
C ARG A 251 13.15 23.27 -3.18
N ASN A 252 12.42 24.36 -2.98
CA ASN A 252 12.88 25.46 -2.13
C ASN A 252 12.27 25.46 -0.73
N LYS A 253 11.17 24.72 -0.51
CA LYS A 253 10.51 24.61 0.79
C LYS A 253 10.62 23.19 1.35
N ALA A 254 10.29 22.16 0.58
CA ALA A 254 10.45 20.76 1.00
C ALA A 254 11.92 20.29 0.94
N MET A 255 12.75 20.99 0.18
CA MET A 255 14.19 20.73 0.00
C MET A 255 14.52 19.43 -0.74
N PHE A 256 13.54 18.85 -1.45
CA PHE A 256 13.78 17.70 -2.31
C PHE A 256 14.65 18.11 -3.50
N THR A 257 15.51 17.21 -3.94
CA THR A 257 16.37 17.35 -5.13
C THR A 257 15.86 16.57 -6.34
N THR A 258 14.63 16.05 -6.27
CA THR A 258 13.95 15.27 -7.30
C THR A 258 14.09 15.83 -8.71
N THR A 259 14.13 14.95 -9.70
CA THR A 259 14.18 15.36 -11.11
C THR A 259 12.83 15.83 -11.65
N THR A 260 11.71 15.45 -11.03
CA THR A 260 10.34 15.69 -11.52
C THR A 260 9.41 16.30 -10.45
N PRO A 261 9.67 17.52 -9.97
CA PRO A 261 8.97 18.12 -8.83
C PRO A 261 7.58 18.70 -9.15
N GLN A 262 7.18 18.74 -10.43
CA GLN A 262 6.07 19.56 -10.93
C GLN A 262 4.72 19.16 -10.32
N SER A 263 4.56 17.87 -10.00
CA SER A 263 3.30 17.28 -9.54
C SER A 263 3.52 16.32 -8.36
N GLN A 264 4.46 16.64 -7.48
CA GLN A 264 4.71 15.90 -6.25
C GLN A 264 3.46 15.86 -5.34
N LEU A 265 3.13 14.72 -4.77
CA LEU A 265 2.18 14.53 -3.68
C LEU A 265 2.76 15.11 -2.38
N LEU A 266 1.98 15.94 -1.69
CA LEU A 266 2.42 16.71 -0.52
C LEU A 266 1.64 16.35 0.74
N SER A 267 0.34 16.10 0.61
CA SER A 267 -0.56 15.82 1.73
C SER A 267 -0.82 14.32 1.91
N PHE A 268 -1.17 13.90 3.13
CA PHE A 268 -1.59 12.51 3.35
C PHE A 268 -2.80 12.12 2.49
N ALA A 269 -3.73 13.05 2.26
CA ALA A 269 -4.90 12.83 1.42
C ALA A 269 -4.52 12.38 0.00
N GLU A 270 -3.53 13.04 -0.59
CA GLU A 270 -3.01 12.72 -1.92
C GLU A 270 -2.32 11.35 -1.96
N TYR A 271 -1.50 11.01 -0.95
CA TYR A 271 -0.88 9.69 -0.86
C TYR A 271 -1.91 8.56 -0.68
N ALA A 272 -2.89 8.77 0.20
CA ALA A 272 -3.95 7.79 0.45
C ALA A 272 -4.79 7.54 -0.82
N THR A 273 -5.19 8.59 -1.54
CA THR A 273 -5.94 8.41 -2.79
C THR A 273 -5.09 7.82 -3.90
N MET A 274 -3.80 8.14 -3.98
CA MET A 274 -2.90 7.52 -4.95
C MET A 274 -2.88 5.99 -4.83
N TYR A 275 -2.80 5.45 -3.61
CA TYR A 275 -2.90 3.99 -3.41
C TYR A 275 -4.24 3.41 -3.87
N LEU A 276 -5.36 4.09 -3.56
CA LEU A 276 -6.68 3.62 -3.97
C LEU A 276 -6.84 3.58 -5.50
N PHE A 277 -6.39 4.64 -6.19
CA PHE A 277 -6.44 4.74 -7.66
C PHE A 277 -5.47 3.76 -8.33
N ALA A 278 -4.34 3.46 -7.69
CA ALA A 278 -3.40 2.49 -8.19
C ALA A 278 -4.01 1.07 -8.18
N TRP A 279 -4.77 0.69 -7.14
CA TRP A 279 -5.22 -0.70 -6.96
C TRP A 279 -6.67 -0.98 -7.37
N SER A 280 -7.46 0.04 -7.69
CA SER A 280 -8.89 -0.10 -7.95
C SER A 280 -9.38 0.90 -8.99
N ASP A 281 -10.26 0.42 -9.86
CA ASP A 281 -11.00 1.21 -10.85
C ASP A 281 -12.16 2.00 -10.24
N ALA A 282 -12.63 1.64 -9.05
CA ALA A 282 -13.90 2.14 -8.49
C ALA A 282 -13.96 3.67 -8.32
N LEU A 283 -12.84 4.31 -8.00
CA LEU A 283 -12.77 5.76 -7.80
C LEU A 283 -12.44 6.53 -9.07
N TRP A 284 -12.11 5.88 -10.18
CA TRP A 284 -11.79 6.59 -11.41
C TRP A 284 -13.04 7.22 -12.03
N PRO A 285 -13.00 8.49 -12.46
CA PRO A 285 -14.09 9.08 -13.23
C PRO A 285 -14.14 8.46 -14.63
N ASP A 286 -15.31 8.50 -15.28
CA ASP A 286 -15.46 7.97 -16.64
C ASP A 286 -14.59 8.72 -17.64
N ASP A 287 -14.64 10.04 -17.59
CA ASP A 287 -13.74 10.93 -18.30
C ASP A 287 -12.72 11.53 -17.34
N LEU A 288 -11.44 11.47 -17.73
CA LEU A 288 -10.37 12.13 -17.00
C LEU A 288 -10.41 13.64 -17.27
N PRO A 289 -10.10 14.48 -16.26
CA PRO A 289 -10.02 15.93 -16.44
C PRO A 289 -8.94 16.25 -17.45
N ASP A 290 -9.28 17.08 -18.43
CA ASP A 290 -8.34 17.54 -19.45
C ASP A 290 -7.54 18.77 -18.96
N ALA A 291 -6.69 19.31 -19.84
CA ALA A 291 -5.89 20.48 -19.51
C ALA A 291 -6.74 21.73 -19.24
N GLU A 292 -7.85 21.91 -19.96
CA GLU A 292 -8.75 23.06 -19.76
C GLU A 292 -9.50 22.95 -18.43
N ASP A 293 -9.93 21.77 -18.01
CA ASP A 293 -10.52 21.55 -16.68
C ASP A 293 -9.57 22.01 -15.56
N ILE A 294 -8.28 21.68 -15.70
CA ILE A 294 -7.23 22.09 -14.75
C ILE A 294 -7.00 23.59 -14.80
N TRP A 295 -6.82 24.19 -15.99
CA TRP A 295 -6.56 25.62 -16.13
C TRP A 295 -7.75 26.50 -15.76
N ASN A 296 -8.98 26.00 -15.88
CA ASN A 296 -10.16 26.72 -15.40
C ASN A 296 -10.22 26.74 -13.87
N THR A 297 -9.71 25.69 -13.22
CA THR A 297 -9.62 25.61 -11.75
C THR A 297 -8.41 26.38 -11.21
N TYR A 298 -7.29 26.32 -11.95
CA TYR A 298 -6.01 26.98 -11.64
C TYR A 298 -5.56 27.83 -12.83
N PRO A 299 -6.09 29.05 -13.00
CA PRO A 299 -5.75 29.93 -14.12
C PRO A 299 -4.25 30.24 -14.23
N GLU A 300 -3.53 30.21 -13.10
CA GLU A 300 -2.08 30.40 -13.02
C GLU A 300 -1.26 29.29 -13.66
N ALA A 301 -1.82 28.07 -13.79
CA ALA A 301 -1.16 26.93 -14.42
C ALA A 301 -1.31 26.94 -15.96
N ARG A 302 -2.06 27.90 -16.52
CA ARG A 302 -2.23 28.01 -17.97
C ARG A 302 -0.89 28.38 -18.61
N PRO A 303 -0.39 27.59 -19.57
CA PRO A 303 0.91 27.84 -20.18
C PRO A 303 0.89 29.13 -21.01
N GLN A 304 2.07 29.72 -21.18
CA GLN A 304 2.24 30.81 -22.13
C GLN A 304 1.89 30.34 -23.55
N PRO A 305 1.36 31.21 -24.44
CA PRO A 305 0.93 30.81 -25.79
C PRO A 305 2.01 30.09 -26.62
N ALA A 306 3.29 30.40 -26.38
CA ALA A 306 4.41 29.75 -27.07
C ALA A 306 4.66 28.29 -26.64
N LEU A 307 4.20 27.90 -25.45
CA LEU A 307 4.37 26.54 -24.89
C LEU A 307 3.07 25.74 -24.93
N GLN A 308 1.93 26.38 -25.14
CA GLN A 308 0.60 25.77 -25.05
C GLN A 308 0.48 24.47 -25.87
N GLN A 309 0.84 24.48 -27.14
CA GLN A 309 0.75 23.29 -27.99
C GLN A 309 1.59 22.10 -27.46
N ARG A 310 2.75 22.38 -26.87
CA ARG A 310 3.62 21.35 -26.30
C ARG A 310 3.01 20.75 -25.03
N GLU A 311 2.53 21.61 -24.14
CA GLU A 311 1.89 21.16 -22.89
C GLU A 311 0.61 20.36 -23.19
N GLU A 312 -0.25 20.83 -24.09
CA GLU A 312 -1.44 20.11 -24.53
C GLU A 312 -1.10 18.70 -25.08
N ALA A 313 -0.01 18.59 -25.85
CA ALA A 313 0.44 17.30 -26.36
C ALA A 313 0.90 16.34 -25.24
N ILE A 314 1.64 16.85 -24.24
CA ILE A 314 2.07 16.07 -23.07
C ILE A 314 0.84 15.62 -22.25
N TYR A 315 -0.12 16.52 -22.03
CA TYR A 315 -1.36 16.21 -21.34
C TYR A 315 -2.16 15.12 -22.06
N ALA A 316 -2.35 15.25 -23.37
CA ALA A 316 -3.06 14.26 -24.18
C ALA A 316 -2.38 12.88 -24.09
N GLU A 317 -1.05 12.84 -24.22
CA GLU A 317 -0.28 11.60 -24.08
C GLU A 317 -0.43 10.96 -22.68
N HIS A 318 -0.34 11.76 -21.62
CA HIS A 318 -0.55 11.27 -20.26
C HIS A 318 -1.96 10.75 -20.04
N ILE A 319 -2.99 11.43 -20.55
CA ILE A 319 -4.38 10.97 -20.46
C ILE A 319 -4.56 9.62 -21.16
N ASP A 320 -3.98 9.43 -22.35
CA ASP A 320 -4.08 8.16 -23.07
C ASP A 320 -3.40 7.01 -22.32
N ARG A 321 -2.24 7.28 -21.71
CA ARG A 321 -1.55 6.29 -20.85
C ARG A 321 -2.35 5.98 -19.59
N LEU A 322 -2.95 6.99 -18.94
CA LEU A 322 -3.80 6.80 -17.76
C LEU A 322 -5.06 5.99 -18.10
N ARG A 323 -5.68 6.23 -19.26
CA ARG A 323 -6.80 5.41 -19.77
C ARG A 323 -6.37 3.95 -19.96
N ALA A 324 -5.20 3.73 -20.56
CA ALA A 324 -4.65 2.39 -20.74
C ALA A 324 -4.41 1.71 -19.38
N PHE A 325 -3.82 2.40 -18.41
CA PHE A 325 -3.61 1.89 -17.04
C PHE A 325 -4.95 1.53 -16.38
N ARG A 326 -5.91 2.46 -16.34
CA ARG A 326 -7.25 2.25 -15.77
C ARG A 326 -7.94 1.02 -16.34
N SER A 327 -7.83 0.81 -17.66
CA SER A 327 -8.47 -0.33 -18.35
C SER A 327 -8.02 -1.71 -17.85
N THR A 328 -6.86 -1.77 -17.17
CA THR A 328 -6.29 -3.01 -16.62
C THR A 328 -6.58 -3.24 -15.12
N LEU A 329 -7.12 -2.23 -14.44
CA LEU A 329 -7.38 -2.29 -12.99
C LEU A 329 -8.37 -3.38 -12.58
N PRO A 330 -9.43 -3.71 -13.36
CA PRO A 330 -10.29 -4.85 -13.04
C PRO A 330 -9.51 -6.18 -12.94
N GLN A 331 -8.56 -6.42 -13.85
CA GLN A 331 -7.70 -7.61 -13.86
C GLN A 331 -6.73 -7.58 -12.67
N VAL A 332 -6.11 -6.43 -12.39
CA VAL A 332 -5.24 -6.26 -11.22
C VAL A 332 -6.01 -6.54 -9.93
N ARG A 333 -7.22 -6.00 -9.78
CA ARG A 333 -8.08 -6.22 -8.61
C ARG A 333 -8.45 -7.69 -8.45
N ARG A 334 -8.80 -8.38 -9.54
CA ARG A 334 -9.07 -9.83 -9.54
C ARG A 334 -7.84 -10.65 -9.12
N ALA A 335 -6.66 -10.31 -9.64
CA ALA A 335 -5.41 -10.98 -9.29
C ALA A 335 -5.05 -10.77 -7.81
N LEU A 336 -5.07 -9.53 -7.33
CA LEU A 336 -4.76 -9.16 -5.94
C LEU A 336 -5.72 -9.80 -4.92
N ALA A 337 -6.96 -10.11 -5.32
CA ALA A 337 -7.90 -10.88 -4.51
C ALA A 337 -7.55 -12.38 -4.44
N ASN A 338 -6.67 -12.92 -5.30
CA ASN A 338 -6.44 -14.36 -5.49
C ASN A 338 -4.98 -14.83 -5.37
N ILE A 339 -4.07 -13.92 -5.02
CA ILE A 339 -2.67 -14.25 -4.75
C ILE A 339 -2.17 -13.48 -3.53
N ALA A 340 -1.45 -14.18 -2.65
CA ALA A 340 -0.85 -13.57 -1.48
C ALA A 340 0.20 -12.55 -1.93
N THR A 341 -0.03 -11.28 -1.61
CA THR A 341 0.78 -10.17 -2.08
C THR A 341 1.56 -9.52 -0.94
N TYR A 342 2.87 -9.42 -1.12
CA TYR A 342 3.80 -8.79 -0.19
C TYR A 342 4.44 -7.58 -0.86
N MET A 343 4.45 -6.43 -0.19
CA MET A 343 4.94 -5.18 -0.79
C MET A 343 5.92 -4.43 0.12
N ILE A 344 6.93 -3.76 -0.42
CA ILE A 344 7.83 -2.90 0.38
C ILE A 344 7.78 -1.46 -0.14
N CYS A 345 8.13 -0.52 0.74
CA CYS A 345 8.27 0.90 0.40
C CYS A 345 9.55 1.08 -0.42
N ASP A 346 9.51 1.96 -1.41
CA ASP A 346 10.69 2.35 -2.19
C ASP A 346 10.75 3.88 -2.35
N ASP A 347 11.76 4.38 -3.06
CA ASP A 347 11.99 5.81 -3.22
C ASP A 347 10.80 6.52 -3.86
N HIS A 348 10.24 6.06 -4.98
CA HIS A 348 9.10 6.73 -5.59
C HIS A 348 7.80 6.65 -4.78
N ASP A 349 7.69 5.83 -3.73
CA ASP A 349 6.58 5.97 -2.77
C ASP A 349 6.65 7.31 -2.00
N VAL A 350 7.81 7.97 -2.01
CA VAL A 350 8.07 9.30 -1.43
C VAL A 350 8.55 10.29 -2.49
N THR A 351 9.74 10.08 -3.06
CA THR A 351 10.40 10.85 -4.11
C THR A 351 11.64 10.08 -4.61
N ASP A 352 12.01 10.20 -5.89
CA ASP A 352 13.18 9.55 -6.57
C ASP A 352 14.55 9.73 -5.88
N ASP A 353 14.66 10.64 -4.91
CA ASP A 353 15.88 10.91 -4.15
C ASP A 353 15.73 10.63 -2.65
N TRP A 354 14.73 9.85 -2.26
CA TRP A 354 14.42 9.56 -0.87
C TRP A 354 15.62 8.94 -0.14
N TYR A 355 16.12 9.63 0.89
CA TYR A 355 17.32 9.24 1.64
C TYR A 355 18.55 8.97 0.76
N LEU A 356 18.66 9.64 -0.39
CA LEU A 356 19.72 9.43 -1.38
C LEU A 356 21.14 9.55 -0.78
N ASP A 357 21.36 10.60 0.01
CA ASP A 357 22.63 10.85 0.70
C ASP A 357 22.44 11.63 2.02
N GLY A 358 23.55 11.82 2.75
CA GLY A 358 23.54 12.56 4.01
C GLY A 358 23.14 14.02 3.87
N ALA A 359 23.48 14.67 2.76
CA ALA A 359 23.13 16.07 2.52
C ALA A 359 21.63 16.24 2.25
N TRP A 360 21.02 15.30 1.54
CA TRP A 360 19.57 15.18 1.40
C TRP A 360 18.92 15.02 2.77
N CYS A 361 19.42 14.08 3.59
CA CYS A 361 18.89 13.85 4.94
C CYS A 361 18.94 15.12 5.80
N GLN A 362 20.08 15.83 5.81
CA GLN A 362 20.23 17.08 6.57
C GLN A 362 19.21 18.14 6.12
N ARG A 363 19.08 18.38 4.81
CA ARG A 363 18.22 19.46 4.31
C ARG A 363 16.73 19.13 4.45
N VAL A 364 16.34 17.91 4.08
CA VAL A 364 14.93 17.51 4.03
C VAL A 364 14.37 17.29 5.43
N LEU A 365 15.09 16.59 6.31
CA LEU A 365 14.62 16.36 7.68
C LEU A 365 14.63 17.62 8.53
N ALA A 366 15.49 18.60 8.22
CA ALA A 366 15.47 19.92 8.86
C ALA A 366 14.35 20.84 8.33
N SER A 367 13.82 20.58 7.13
CA SER A 367 12.67 21.32 6.61
C SER A 367 11.37 20.82 7.26
N PRO A 368 10.56 21.70 7.89
CA PRO A 368 9.24 21.32 8.39
C PRO A 368 8.31 20.77 7.29
N LEU A 369 8.40 21.30 6.07
CA LEU A 369 7.63 20.80 4.94
C LEU A 369 8.18 19.46 4.43
N GLY A 370 9.50 19.37 4.23
CA GLY A 370 10.15 18.15 3.73
C GLY A 370 9.88 16.95 4.65
N ARG A 371 10.14 17.13 5.95
CA ARG A 371 9.79 16.16 6.99
C ARG A 371 8.29 15.80 7.00
N GLY A 372 7.42 16.79 6.80
CA GLY A 372 5.98 16.61 6.74
C GLY A 372 5.55 15.69 5.58
N VAL A 373 6.09 15.92 4.38
CA VAL A 373 5.82 15.09 3.20
C VAL A 373 6.32 13.65 3.41
N VAL A 374 7.54 13.47 3.94
CA VAL A 374 8.07 12.12 4.26
C VAL A 374 7.20 11.41 5.30
N ARG A 375 6.71 12.12 6.34
CA ARG A 375 5.76 11.56 7.32
C ARG A 375 4.49 11.06 6.63
N ASN A 376 3.92 11.87 5.74
CA ASN A 376 2.67 11.54 5.05
C ASN A 376 2.85 10.30 4.15
N ALA A 377 3.94 10.23 3.40
CA ALA A 377 4.28 9.08 2.56
C ALA A 377 4.47 7.80 3.39
N LEU A 378 5.29 7.86 4.45
CA LEU A 378 5.55 6.71 5.34
C LEU A 378 4.30 6.24 6.09
N LEU A 379 3.44 7.17 6.50
CA LEU A 379 2.15 6.84 7.10
C LEU A 379 1.24 6.14 6.10
N ALA A 380 1.17 6.61 4.86
CA ALA A 380 0.40 5.95 3.81
C ALA A 380 0.97 4.55 3.53
N TYR A 381 2.28 4.39 3.41
CA TYR A 381 2.92 3.08 3.30
C TYR A 381 2.52 2.14 4.46
N ALA A 382 2.56 2.65 5.70
CA ALA A 382 2.19 1.88 6.89
C ALA A 382 0.78 1.27 6.75
N LEU A 383 -0.18 2.09 6.35
CA LEU A 383 -1.60 1.75 6.35
C LEU A 383 -2.03 0.93 5.13
N PHE A 384 -1.44 1.21 3.98
CA PHE A 384 -1.85 0.62 2.69
C PHE A 384 -1.02 -0.61 2.32
N GLN A 385 0.24 -0.71 2.78
CA GLN A 385 1.12 -1.84 2.46
C GLN A 385 1.56 -2.63 3.70
N ALA A 386 2.17 -1.96 4.69
CA ALA A 386 2.84 -2.63 5.80
C ALA A 386 1.85 -3.40 6.71
N TRP A 387 0.66 -2.83 6.93
CA TRP A 387 -0.38 -3.45 7.76
C TRP A 387 -0.78 -4.84 7.28
N GLY A 388 -0.93 -5.00 5.96
CA GLY A 388 -1.21 -6.28 5.34
C GLY A 388 -0.06 -7.29 5.46
N ASN A 389 1.19 -6.82 5.40
CA ASN A 389 2.38 -7.67 5.51
C ASN A 389 2.68 -8.09 6.95
N THR A 390 2.40 -7.23 7.92
CA THR A 390 2.84 -7.37 9.31
C THR A 390 1.68 -7.16 10.28
N PRO A 391 0.56 -7.87 10.13
CA PRO A 391 -0.65 -7.64 10.93
C PRO A 391 -0.41 -7.73 12.44
N ASP A 392 0.57 -8.52 12.88
CA ASP A 392 0.97 -8.67 14.27
C ASP A 392 1.55 -7.37 14.86
N GLN A 393 2.38 -6.66 14.10
CA GLN A 393 2.96 -5.38 14.55
C GLN A 393 1.88 -4.31 14.75
N PHE A 394 0.78 -4.40 14.00
CA PHE A 394 -0.39 -3.52 14.13
C PHE A 394 -1.35 -3.94 15.26
N ALA A 395 -1.10 -5.08 15.91
CA ALA A 395 -1.78 -5.51 17.13
C ALA A 395 -0.92 -5.31 18.39
N GLU A 396 0.39 -5.14 18.23
CA GLU A 396 1.31 -4.74 19.30
C GLU A 396 1.07 -3.28 19.76
N PRO A 397 1.54 -2.87 20.95
CA PRO A 397 1.21 -1.57 21.54
C PRO A 397 1.47 -0.36 20.64
N ASN A 398 2.62 -0.30 19.94
CA ASN A 398 2.91 0.80 19.01
C ASN A 398 1.94 0.81 17.82
N GLY A 399 1.58 -0.36 17.30
CA GLY A 399 0.70 -0.46 16.15
C GLY A 399 -0.74 -0.15 16.50
N ALA A 400 -1.22 -0.66 17.63
CA ALA A 400 -2.52 -0.28 18.18
C ALA A 400 -2.59 1.24 18.41
N ALA A 401 -1.57 1.84 19.03
CA ALA A 401 -1.51 3.28 19.23
C ALA A 401 -1.49 4.08 17.90
N LEU A 402 -0.85 3.56 16.85
CA LEU A 402 -0.90 4.19 15.53
C LEU A 402 -2.33 4.16 14.97
N ILE A 403 -3.00 3.01 15.04
CA ILE A 403 -4.39 2.86 14.58
C ILE A 403 -5.33 3.78 15.35
N ASP A 404 -5.26 3.80 16.68
CA ASP A 404 -6.08 4.66 17.55
C ASP A 404 -5.83 6.15 17.27
N ALA A 405 -4.57 6.53 17.07
CA ALA A 405 -4.20 7.89 16.73
C ALA A 405 -4.82 8.34 15.40
N ILE A 406 -4.86 7.46 14.39
CA ILE A 406 -5.41 7.75 13.06
C ILE A 406 -6.94 7.80 13.10
N ASP A 407 -7.59 6.83 13.73
CA ASP A 407 -9.06 6.73 13.79
C ASP A 407 -9.70 7.98 14.42
N THR A 408 -9.04 8.48 15.45
CA THR A 408 -9.44 9.70 16.16
C THR A 408 -8.84 10.97 15.55
N TRP A 409 -7.95 10.85 14.55
CA TRP A 409 -7.31 12.01 13.97
C TRP A 409 -8.34 12.83 13.20
N ARG A 410 -8.36 14.14 13.47
CA ARG A 410 -9.10 15.14 12.69
C ARG A 410 -8.14 16.10 12.00
N TRP A 411 -6.88 15.68 11.82
CA TRP A 411 -5.83 16.40 11.08
C TRP A 411 -5.54 17.83 11.56
N GLY A 412 -5.79 18.09 12.85
CA GLY A 412 -5.40 19.32 13.55
C GLY A 412 -3.95 19.30 14.05
N GLU A 413 -3.39 20.48 14.33
CA GLU A 413 -2.04 20.67 14.90
C GLU A 413 -1.93 20.30 16.39
N LEU A 414 -2.50 19.18 16.83
CA LEU A 414 -2.11 18.63 18.12
C LEU A 414 -0.72 18.00 17.94
N ALA A 415 0.32 18.75 18.35
CA ALA A 415 1.72 18.36 18.20
C ALA A 415 1.99 16.91 18.67
N SER A 416 1.36 16.51 19.77
CA SER A 416 1.51 15.16 20.36
C SER A 416 1.11 14.01 19.43
N GLN A 417 0.09 14.17 18.59
CA GLN A 417 -0.32 13.11 17.64
C GLN A 417 0.68 13.00 16.48
N LYS A 418 1.11 14.14 15.92
CA LYS A 418 2.13 14.17 14.86
C LYS A 418 3.45 13.55 15.33
N ASP A 419 3.86 13.84 16.56
CA ASP A 419 5.08 13.30 17.16
C ASP A 419 4.96 11.80 17.43
N THR A 420 3.80 11.36 17.94
CA THR A 420 3.49 9.94 18.16
C THR A 420 3.56 9.15 16.85
N ILE A 421 2.89 9.64 15.81
CA ILE A 421 2.92 9.02 14.47
C ILE A 421 4.35 8.96 13.95
N SER A 422 5.07 10.10 13.97
CA SER A 422 6.46 10.18 13.46
C SER A 422 7.38 9.19 14.17
N ARG A 423 7.27 9.08 15.49
CA ARG A 423 8.03 8.12 16.29
C ARG A 423 7.72 6.68 15.90
N ILE A 424 6.44 6.31 15.77
CA ILE A 424 6.01 4.93 15.51
C ILE A 424 6.40 4.48 14.10
N ILE A 425 6.22 5.34 13.10
CA ILE A 425 6.61 5.05 11.70
C ILE A 425 8.12 5.16 11.48
N GLY A 426 8.89 5.49 12.53
CA GLY A 426 10.35 5.52 12.49
C GLY A 426 10.96 6.71 11.76
N LEU A 427 10.23 7.82 11.60
CA LEU A 427 10.73 9.04 11.00
C LEU A 427 11.82 9.68 11.90
N PRO A 428 13.07 9.83 11.44
CA PRO A 428 14.16 10.39 12.26
C PRO A 428 13.95 11.88 12.52
N ASP A 429 14.15 12.37 13.75
CA ASP A 429 14.02 13.79 14.14
C ASP A 429 14.97 14.74 13.41
N SER A 430 16.20 14.29 13.20
CA SER A 430 17.24 14.99 12.46
C SER A 430 18.25 13.99 11.92
N PHE A 431 19.23 14.47 11.16
CA PHE A 431 20.39 13.69 10.74
C PHE A 431 21.68 14.46 11.08
N GLU A 432 22.52 13.86 11.92
CA GLU A 432 23.80 14.44 12.37
C GLU A 432 25.03 13.84 11.66
N GLY A 433 24.82 12.94 10.70
CA GLY A 433 25.91 12.26 9.97
C GLY A 433 26.45 13.06 8.78
N ARG A 434 27.57 12.60 8.20
CA ARG A 434 28.11 13.11 6.92
C ARG A 434 27.57 12.37 5.68
N GLY A 435 26.84 11.27 5.89
CA GLY A 435 26.42 10.38 4.80
C GLY A 435 27.53 9.50 4.24
N GLU A 436 28.66 9.38 4.94
CA GLU A 436 29.77 8.51 4.57
C GLU A 436 29.56 7.12 5.19
N LEU A 437 29.64 6.07 4.37
CA LEU A 437 29.79 4.70 4.89
C LEU A 437 31.16 4.60 5.55
N LEU A 438 31.19 4.21 6.83
CA LEU A 438 32.47 4.03 7.53
C LEU A 438 33.32 2.97 6.81
N PRO A 439 34.61 3.24 6.54
CA PRO A 439 35.49 2.30 5.82
C PRO A 439 35.56 0.89 6.43
N ALA A 440 35.24 0.74 7.72
CA ALA A 440 35.23 -0.54 8.41
C ALA A 440 34.21 -1.54 7.85
N ILE A 441 33.10 -1.08 7.27
CA ILE A 441 32.02 -1.96 6.75
C ILE A 441 32.44 -2.64 5.43
N PHE A 442 33.42 -2.07 4.70
CA PHE A 442 33.89 -2.65 3.43
C PHE A 442 34.78 -3.88 3.58
N ARG A 443 35.36 -4.15 4.77
CA ARG A 443 36.26 -5.31 4.94
C ARG A 443 35.53 -6.64 5.07
N ASP A 444 34.29 -6.65 5.56
CA ASP A 444 33.59 -7.89 5.89
C ASP A 444 32.54 -8.32 4.86
N CYS A 445 32.15 -7.43 3.93
CA CYS A 445 31.15 -7.75 2.89
C CYS A 445 31.73 -8.29 1.57
N TRP A 446 33.06 -8.32 1.42
CA TRP A 446 33.75 -8.85 0.24
C TRP A 446 34.95 -9.72 0.66
N LEU A 447 34.69 -10.84 1.34
CA LEU A 447 35.64 -11.95 1.31
C LEU A 447 35.41 -12.75 0.01
N PRO A 448 36.40 -12.88 -0.88
CA PRO A 448 36.27 -13.79 -2.01
C PRO A 448 36.07 -15.22 -1.47
N MET A 449 35.07 -15.92 -2.01
CA MET A 449 34.91 -17.36 -1.80
C MET A 449 36.26 -18.06 -2.01
N PRO A 450 36.75 -18.87 -1.06
CA PRO A 450 37.97 -19.62 -1.29
C PRO A 450 37.78 -20.53 -2.50
N SER A 451 38.69 -20.41 -3.46
CA SER A 451 38.80 -21.29 -4.61
C SER A 451 38.78 -22.75 -4.15
N SER A 452 37.99 -23.55 -4.86
CA SER A 452 37.89 -24.99 -4.69
C SER A 452 39.27 -25.65 -4.67
N ASP A 453 39.68 -26.17 -3.52
CA ASP A 453 40.63 -27.28 -3.49
C ASP A 453 39.99 -28.46 -2.76
N LYS A 454 39.75 -29.51 -3.54
CA LYS A 454 39.21 -30.79 -3.10
C LYS A 454 40.39 -31.66 -2.70
N SER A 455 40.74 -31.69 -1.42
CA SER A 455 41.34 -32.89 -0.84
C SER A 455 41.28 -32.86 0.69
N SER A 456 40.91 -34.02 1.25
CA SER A 456 40.87 -34.38 2.68
C SER A 456 39.64 -33.93 3.50
N LEU A 457 38.61 -34.78 3.47
CA LEU A 457 37.73 -35.01 4.62
C LEU A 457 38.45 -35.95 5.61
N PRO A 458 38.23 -35.78 6.92
CA PRO A 458 37.74 -36.94 7.69
C PRO A 458 36.56 -36.63 8.63
N ASN A 459 35.56 -37.51 8.50
CA ASN A 459 34.56 -38.01 9.45
C ASN A 459 34.23 -37.25 10.77
N ALA A 460 32.99 -36.77 10.79
CA ALA A 460 31.93 -37.01 11.78
C ALA A 460 32.27 -36.95 13.29
N ARG A 461 31.71 -35.94 13.98
CA ARG A 461 30.79 -36.13 15.12
C ARG A 461 30.20 -34.79 15.59
N THR A 462 28.88 -34.82 15.83
CA THR A 462 28.10 -33.89 16.68
C THR A 462 28.06 -32.40 16.29
N TRP A 463 27.02 -32.03 15.54
CA TRP A 463 26.40 -30.71 15.69
C TRP A 463 24.97 -30.94 16.20
N MET A 464 24.83 -30.92 17.53
CA MET A 464 23.56 -30.57 18.14
C MET A 464 23.30 -29.10 17.78
N LEU A 465 22.15 -28.84 17.17
CA LEU A 465 21.55 -27.51 17.14
C LEU A 465 20.98 -27.22 18.53
N PRO A 466 21.32 -26.06 19.13
CA PRO A 466 20.37 -25.36 19.97
C PRO A 466 19.97 -24.07 19.27
N SER A 467 18.69 -24.03 18.89
CA SER A 467 17.74 -22.98 19.26
C SER A 467 18.14 -21.50 19.11
N LEU A 468 17.22 -20.79 18.44
CA LEU A 468 16.80 -19.40 18.69
C LEU A 468 17.61 -18.31 17.99
N PHE A 469 17.02 -17.85 16.89
CA PHE A 469 16.59 -16.46 16.73
C PHE A 469 16.64 -15.67 18.06
N ARG A 470 17.76 -14.97 18.26
CA ARG A 470 17.84 -13.76 19.09
C ARG A 470 18.46 -12.69 18.21
N PRO A 471 17.77 -11.56 17.96
CA PRO A 471 18.46 -10.38 17.49
C PRO A 471 19.32 -9.86 18.66
N LEU A 472 20.61 -9.71 18.43
CA LEU A 472 21.57 -9.02 19.31
C LEU A 472 22.11 -7.78 18.55
N PRO A 473 22.58 -6.75 19.27
CA PRO A 473 21.88 -5.50 19.46
C PRO A 473 22.34 -4.41 18.48
N TYR A 474 21.49 -3.39 18.31
CA TYR A 474 21.86 -2.08 17.76
C TYR A 474 22.95 -1.44 18.64
N SER A 475 24.22 -1.66 18.30
CA SER A 475 25.33 -0.86 18.82
C SER A 475 26.45 -0.78 17.80
N GLU A 476 26.15 -0.24 16.61
CA GLU A 476 27.18 0.29 15.69
C GLU A 476 26.62 1.29 14.66
N TRP A 477 25.42 1.84 14.92
CA TRP A 477 24.93 3.03 14.24
C TRP A 477 25.27 4.21 15.14
N GLY A 478 26.13 5.12 14.67
CA GLY A 478 26.51 6.36 15.35
C GLY A 478 25.36 7.36 15.47
N LEU A 479 24.21 6.91 15.98
CA LEU A 479 23.08 7.72 16.40
C LEU A 479 23.27 7.98 17.90
N SER A 480 23.61 9.22 18.24
CA SER A 480 23.65 9.73 19.61
C SER A 480 22.27 9.58 20.26
N ARG A 481 22.18 8.82 21.36
CA ARG A 481 21.04 8.89 22.29
C ARG A 481 21.21 10.11 23.20
N PRO A 482 20.17 10.91 23.47
CA PRO A 482 20.11 11.67 24.71
C PRO A 482 19.93 10.69 25.88
N SER A 483 20.63 10.96 26.97
CA SER A 483 20.70 10.15 28.20
C SER A 483 19.36 10.02 28.95
N ASN A 484 18.99 8.77 29.28
CA ASN A 484 18.15 8.20 30.37
C ASN A 484 17.12 9.10 31.09
N THR A 485 15.87 8.68 31.33
CA THR A 485 15.47 7.48 32.12
C THR A 485 14.06 6.98 31.75
N GLY A 486 13.87 5.65 31.67
CA GLY A 486 12.54 5.00 31.70
C GLY A 486 12.38 3.93 30.62
N ALA A 487 11.87 2.76 31.02
CA ALA A 487 11.75 1.55 30.21
C ALA A 487 11.07 1.78 28.84
N ASP A 488 11.74 1.40 27.75
CA ASP A 488 11.09 1.08 26.48
C ASP A 488 12.00 0.22 25.60
N GLY A 489 11.83 -1.09 25.71
CA GLY A 489 12.28 -2.06 24.71
C GLY A 489 11.17 -2.24 23.67
N ALA A 490 10.92 -1.22 22.84
CA ALA A 490 9.84 -1.25 21.86
C ALA A 490 10.38 -1.23 20.43
N SER A 491 10.03 -2.25 19.66
CA SER A 491 10.29 -2.42 18.22
C SER A 491 9.61 -1.28 17.43
N LYS A 492 10.34 -0.66 16.50
CA LYS A 492 9.75 0.25 15.49
C LYS A 492 8.99 -0.59 14.45
N ILE A 493 7.84 -0.11 13.96
CA ILE A 493 6.99 -0.83 13.00
C ILE A 493 7.58 -0.80 11.59
N ILE A 494 8.39 0.22 11.28
CA ILE A 494 8.87 0.46 9.93
C ILE A 494 10.36 0.78 10.01
N MET A 495 11.18 -0.20 9.66
CA MET A 495 12.56 0.05 9.21
C MET A 495 12.58 -0.41 7.74
N PRO A 496 12.43 0.51 6.77
CA PRO A 496 12.70 0.18 5.38
C PRO A 496 14.21 0.00 5.26
N THR A 497 14.66 -1.21 4.97
CA THR A 497 16.01 -1.42 4.44
C THR A 497 15.95 -1.13 2.94
N THR A 498 16.56 -0.03 2.51
CA THR A 498 16.72 0.30 1.09
C THR A 498 17.52 -0.81 0.39
N VAL A 499 16.95 -1.40 -0.65
CA VAL A 499 17.66 -2.27 -1.58
C VAL A 499 17.82 -1.47 -2.87
N ARG A 500 19.05 -1.04 -3.18
CA ARG A 500 19.36 -0.37 -4.45
C ARG A 500 19.12 -1.34 -5.61
N HIS A 501 18.29 -0.95 -6.57
CA HIS A 501 18.41 -1.43 -7.94
C HIS A 501 19.29 -0.47 -8.73
N GLY A 502 20.39 -1.00 -9.28
CA GLY A 502 21.25 -0.25 -10.19
C GLY A 502 20.52 0.02 -11.49
N THR A 503 20.63 1.27 -11.96
CA THR A 503 20.23 1.75 -13.29
C THR A 503 20.78 0.92 -14.43
#